data_AF-A0A1C5PVF2-F1
#
_entry.id   AF-A0A1C5PVF2-F1
#
_cell.length_a   1.000
_cell.length_b   1.000
_cell.length_c   1.000
_cell.angle_alpha   90.00
_cell.angle_beta   90.00
_cell.angle_gamma   90.00
#
_symmetry.space_group_name_H-M   'P 1'
#
loop_
_entity.id
_entity.type
_entity.pdbx_description
1 polymer ?
#
loop_
_entity_poly.entity_id
_entity_poly.type
_entity_poly.pdbx_seq_one_letter_code
_entity_poly.pdbx_strand_id
1 'polypeptide(L)'
;MKYGIKNEKILTSEEVLAILHRSAVRYSEYADTTLLFLFREKKTEGYNFYEVRFGKHNFMHLAGMKSEMFNAVEFYEACLNGMVTQKACTPRRDRKTMYSKLAVLEQMLDLRNSKCYKIGEKDLVTRENDFEMATGNANGVIGYDARIKIKGSDKVDRAKAAIPTTLLNAPITAYCSRPDKIMFILQKSDRENTYSRLFYEIKKGLFQTEKERIKEQLKIDL
;
A
#
# COMPACT_ATOMS: atom_id res chain seq x y z
N MET A 1 -14.93 19.91 -5.20
CA MET A 1 -13.94 20.16 -6.28
C MET A 1 -13.39 18.82 -6.74
N LYS A 2 -13.50 18.45 -8.02
CA LYS A 2 -12.93 17.18 -8.53
C LYS A 2 -11.41 17.30 -8.56
N TYR A 3 -10.69 16.43 -7.84
CA TYR A 3 -9.22 16.45 -7.83
C TYR A 3 -8.69 15.96 -9.19
N GLY A 4 -8.23 16.90 -10.03
CA GLY A 4 -7.53 16.58 -11.28
C GLY A 4 -6.12 16.04 -10.97
N ILE A 5 -5.63 15.11 -11.79
CA ILE A 5 -4.21 14.72 -11.72
C ILE A 5 -3.39 15.97 -12.07
N LYS A 6 -2.49 16.40 -11.17
CA LYS A 6 -1.61 17.56 -11.39
C LYS A 6 -0.80 17.37 -12.68
N ASN A 7 -0.31 18.46 -13.28
CA ASN A 7 0.65 18.35 -14.37
C ASN A 7 1.95 17.78 -13.79
N GLU A 8 2.19 16.51 -14.06
CA GLU A 8 3.33 15.78 -13.52
C GLU A 8 4.54 15.93 -14.41
N LYS A 9 5.70 16.04 -13.77
CA LYS A 9 7.00 16.04 -14.42
C LYS A 9 7.09 14.81 -15.32
N ILE A 10 7.39 15.03 -16.59
CA ILE A 10 7.74 13.94 -17.50
C ILE A 10 9.11 13.42 -17.05
N LEU A 11 9.17 12.13 -16.72
CA LEU A 11 10.40 11.47 -16.30
C LEU A 11 11.17 10.98 -17.53
N THR A 12 12.49 11.07 -17.46
CA THR A 12 13.42 10.40 -18.37
C THR A 12 13.40 8.89 -18.16
N SER A 13 13.89 8.12 -19.12
CA SER A 13 13.98 6.66 -19.01
C SER A 13 14.83 6.27 -17.79
N GLU A 14 15.96 6.94 -17.60
CA GLU A 14 16.89 6.71 -16.49
C GLU A 14 16.21 6.97 -15.14
N GLU A 15 15.44 8.07 -15.01
CA GLU A 15 14.68 8.36 -13.80
C GLU A 15 13.63 7.28 -13.52
N VAL A 16 12.89 6.82 -14.54
CA VAL A 16 11.90 5.76 -14.40
C VAL A 16 12.55 4.48 -13.88
N LEU A 17 13.63 4.02 -14.51
CA LEU A 17 14.32 2.79 -14.12
C LEU A 17 14.89 2.89 -12.70
N ALA A 18 15.47 4.04 -12.35
CA ALA A 18 16.01 4.28 -11.01
C ALA A 18 14.91 4.29 -9.94
N ILE A 19 13.77 4.92 -10.19
CA ILE A 19 12.61 4.90 -9.28
C ILE A 19 12.10 3.47 -9.11
N LEU A 20 11.94 2.72 -10.19
CA LEU A 20 11.47 1.33 -10.15
C LEU A 20 12.40 0.45 -9.32
N HIS A 21 13.71 0.55 -9.52
CA HIS A 21 14.69 -0.21 -8.75
C HIS A 21 14.62 0.11 -7.25
N ARG A 22 14.74 1.39 -6.87
CA ARG A 22 14.67 1.80 -5.46
C ARG A 22 13.33 1.42 -4.81
N SER A 23 12.24 1.56 -5.56
CA SER A 23 10.91 1.18 -5.11
C SER A 23 10.77 -0.34 -4.91
N ALA A 24 11.34 -1.16 -5.79
CA ALA A 24 11.34 -2.62 -5.66
C ALA A 24 12.16 -3.08 -4.44
N VAL A 25 13.31 -2.43 -4.19
CA VAL A 25 14.11 -2.64 -2.97
C VAL A 25 13.29 -2.33 -1.72
N ARG A 26 12.58 -1.20 -1.67
CA ARG A 26 11.67 -0.88 -0.54
C ARG A 26 10.55 -1.90 -0.37
N TYR A 27 9.91 -2.29 -1.48
CA TYR A 27 8.85 -3.28 -1.48
C TYR A 27 9.31 -4.65 -0.96
N SER A 28 10.58 -5.00 -1.18
CA SER A 28 11.15 -6.29 -0.78
C SER A 28 11.11 -6.55 0.72
N GLU A 29 11.02 -5.51 1.56
CA GLU A 29 10.91 -5.66 3.01
C GLU A 29 9.63 -6.42 3.45
N TYR A 30 8.61 -6.41 2.59
CA TYR A 30 7.30 -7.02 2.86
C TYR A 30 6.62 -7.67 1.64
N ALA A 31 7.36 -7.89 0.55
CA ALA A 31 6.85 -8.62 -0.61
C ALA A 31 6.53 -10.08 -0.27
N ASP A 32 5.40 -10.57 -0.79
CA ASP A 32 4.78 -11.87 -0.50
C ASP A 32 4.59 -12.13 1.01
N THR A 33 4.23 -11.07 1.75
CA THR A 33 3.85 -11.15 3.16
C THR A 33 2.51 -10.46 3.41
N THR A 34 1.95 -10.71 4.58
CA THR A 34 0.73 -10.05 5.04
C THR A 34 1.06 -9.10 6.19
N LEU A 35 0.57 -7.87 6.08
CA LEU A 35 0.74 -6.82 7.08
C LEU A 35 -0.57 -6.54 7.80
N LEU A 36 -0.50 -6.47 9.13
CA LEU A 36 -1.59 -6.01 9.98
C LEU A 36 -1.31 -4.58 10.43
N PHE A 37 -2.15 -3.65 10.01
CA PHE A 37 -2.11 -2.27 10.49
C PHE A 37 -2.93 -2.16 11.76
N LEU A 38 -2.31 -1.74 12.86
CA LEU A 38 -3.00 -1.43 14.11
C LEU A 38 -3.01 0.08 14.35
N PHE A 39 -4.19 0.65 14.52
CA PHE A 39 -4.38 2.10 14.63
C PHE A 39 -5.49 2.44 15.63
N ARG A 40 -5.50 3.67 16.12
CA ARG A 40 -6.54 4.18 17.03
C ARG A 40 -6.64 5.70 16.89
N GLU A 41 -7.84 6.24 17.06
CA GLU A 41 -8.06 7.69 17.08
C GLU A 41 -7.50 8.27 18.41
N LYS A 42 -7.88 7.65 19.54
CA LYS A 42 -7.51 8.09 20.89
C LYS A 42 -6.82 6.99 21.68
N LYS A 43 -5.96 7.38 22.63
CA LYS A 43 -5.22 6.43 23.49
C LYS A 43 -6.15 5.58 24.36
N THR A 44 -7.29 6.14 24.76
CA THR A 44 -8.30 5.51 25.62
C THR A 44 -9.14 4.46 24.88
N GLU A 45 -9.16 4.49 23.55
CA GLU A 45 -9.95 3.58 22.74
C GLU A 45 -9.16 2.30 22.40
N GLY A 46 -9.88 1.24 22.00
CA GLY A 46 -9.28 0.00 21.52
C GLY A 46 -8.57 0.18 20.18
N TYR A 47 -7.81 -0.84 19.75
CA TYR A 47 -7.17 -0.82 18.45
C TYR A 47 -8.16 -1.22 17.37
N ASN A 48 -8.22 -0.42 16.32
CA ASN A 48 -8.70 -0.85 15.02
C ASN A 48 -7.58 -1.61 14.31
N PHE A 49 -7.99 -2.56 13.47
CA PHE A 49 -7.05 -3.32 12.66
C PHE A 49 -7.55 -3.49 11.21
N TYR A 50 -6.61 -3.65 10.30
CA TYR A 50 -6.87 -4.01 8.90
C TYR A 50 -5.70 -4.83 8.35
N GLU A 51 -5.99 -5.99 7.77
CA GLU A 51 -5.01 -6.95 7.25
C GLU A 51 -4.90 -6.81 5.73
N VAL A 52 -3.68 -6.69 5.21
CA VAL A 52 -3.41 -6.52 3.77
C VAL A 52 -2.28 -7.45 3.34
N ARG A 53 -2.51 -8.21 2.27
CA ARG A 53 -1.48 -9.02 1.61
C ARG A 53 -0.79 -8.22 0.51
N PHE A 54 0.54 -8.21 0.55
CA PHE A 54 1.39 -7.54 -0.43
C PHE A 54 2.10 -8.58 -1.29
N GLY A 55 1.56 -8.92 -2.44
CA GLY A 55 2.21 -9.85 -3.37
C GLY A 55 3.11 -9.14 -4.38
N LYS A 56 4.16 -9.82 -4.86
CA LYS A 56 5.04 -9.29 -5.94
C LYS A 56 4.26 -8.75 -7.14
N HIS A 57 3.20 -9.46 -7.53
CA HIS A 57 2.32 -9.09 -8.65
C HIS A 57 1.61 -7.73 -8.46
N ASN A 58 1.47 -7.23 -7.23
CA ASN A 58 0.86 -5.91 -6.96
C ASN A 58 1.80 -4.77 -7.33
N PHE A 59 3.13 -4.98 -7.32
CA PHE A 59 4.12 -3.92 -7.54
C PHE A 59 3.94 -3.23 -8.91
N MET A 60 3.80 -4.02 -9.98
CA MET A 60 3.61 -3.47 -11.33
C MET A 60 2.33 -2.62 -11.43
N HIS A 61 1.27 -2.99 -10.71
CA HIS A 61 0.04 -2.19 -10.64
C HIS A 61 0.26 -0.87 -9.89
N LEU A 62 0.96 -0.91 -8.76
CA LEU A 62 1.29 0.28 -7.96
C LEU A 62 2.18 1.26 -8.74
N ALA A 63 3.09 0.77 -9.57
CA ALA A 63 3.89 1.57 -10.49
C ALA A 63 3.08 2.19 -11.65
N GLY A 64 1.82 1.75 -11.86
CA GLY A 64 0.98 2.25 -12.95
C GLY A 64 1.36 1.71 -14.33
N MET A 65 2.02 0.55 -14.36
CA MET A 65 2.63 0.00 -15.56
C MET A 65 2.02 -1.35 -15.98
N LYS A 66 2.34 -1.72 -17.21
CA LYS A 66 2.25 -3.07 -17.77
C LYS A 66 3.57 -3.37 -18.48
N SER A 67 3.85 -4.65 -18.71
CA SER A 67 4.98 -5.09 -19.51
C SER A 67 4.52 -6.09 -20.55
N GLU A 68 5.10 -6.00 -21.75
CA GLU A 68 4.93 -7.02 -22.81
C GLU A 68 6.05 -8.06 -22.75
N MET A 69 7.13 -7.77 -22.02
CA MET A 69 8.30 -8.66 -21.88
C MET A 69 8.21 -9.55 -20.66
N PHE A 70 7.53 -9.10 -19.60
CA PHE A 70 7.48 -9.77 -18.31
C PHE A 70 6.04 -9.90 -17.81
N ASN A 71 5.74 -10.99 -17.13
CA ASN A 71 4.58 -11.03 -16.25
C ASN A 71 4.83 -10.14 -15.00
N ALA A 72 3.79 -9.94 -14.18
CA ALA A 72 3.88 -9.00 -13.05
C ALA A 72 4.94 -9.38 -12.00
N VAL A 73 5.20 -10.67 -11.79
CA VAL A 73 6.21 -11.17 -10.83
C VAL A 73 7.60 -11.01 -11.43
N GLU A 74 7.80 -11.45 -12.67
CA GLU A 74 9.06 -11.27 -13.40
C GLU A 74 9.45 -9.79 -13.52
N PHE A 75 8.48 -8.91 -13.75
CA PHE A 75 8.70 -7.47 -13.80
C PHE A 75 9.23 -6.95 -12.47
N TYR A 76 8.61 -7.35 -11.35
CA TYR A 76 9.08 -6.98 -10.02
C TYR A 76 10.51 -7.47 -9.76
N GLU A 77 10.81 -8.72 -10.10
CA GLU A 77 12.14 -9.31 -9.91
C GLU A 77 13.19 -8.62 -10.79
N ALA A 78 12.85 -8.28 -12.04
CA ALA A 78 13.72 -7.49 -12.91
C ALA A 78 13.97 -6.08 -12.34
N CYS A 79 12.95 -5.42 -11.77
CA CYS A 79 13.14 -4.14 -11.07
C CYS A 79 14.05 -4.29 -9.84
N LEU A 80 13.82 -5.30 -9.01
CA LEU A 80 14.60 -5.56 -7.81
C LEU A 80 16.07 -5.80 -8.12
N ASN A 81 16.35 -6.54 -9.20
CA ASN A 81 17.71 -6.87 -9.63
C ASN A 81 18.35 -5.79 -10.52
N GLY A 82 17.66 -4.69 -10.82
CA GLY A 82 18.17 -3.63 -11.70
C GLY A 82 18.30 -4.05 -13.18
N MET A 83 17.57 -5.09 -13.59
CA MET A 83 17.61 -5.67 -14.95
C MET A 83 16.47 -5.19 -15.84
N VAL A 84 15.51 -4.43 -15.30
CA VAL A 84 14.42 -3.85 -16.09
C VAL A 84 14.97 -2.82 -17.09
N THR A 85 14.43 -2.81 -18.30
CA THR A 85 14.78 -1.84 -19.35
C THR A 85 13.56 -1.01 -19.75
N GLN A 86 13.78 0.12 -20.40
CA GLN A 86 12.70 1.00 -20.86
C GLN A 86 11.68 0.29 -21.76
N LYS A 87 12.10 -0.71 -22.54
CA LYS A 87 11.19 -1.48 -23.41
C LYS A 87 10.17 -2.31 -22.63
N ALA A 88 10.50 -2.68 -21.39
CA ALA A 88 9.60 -3.41 -20.51
C ALA A 88 8.58 -2.50 -19.78
N CYS A 89 8.69 -1.18 -19.95
CA CYS A 89 7.98 -0.18 -19.17
C CYS A 89 6.89 0.52 -20.01
N THR A 90 5.69 -0.04 -20.03
CA THR A 90 4.56 0.54 -20.77
C THR A 90 3.50 1.09 -19.79
N PRO A 91 2.94 2.29 -20.01
CA PRO A 91 1.84 2.78 -19.18
C PRO A 91 0.65 1.82 -19.20
N ARG A 92 0.06 1.54 -18.03
CA ARG A 92 -1.14 0.68 -17.94
C ARG A 92 -2.37 1.36 -18.53
N ARG A 93 -2.53 2.67 -18.28
CA ARG A 93 -3.65 3.49 -18.76
C ARG A 93 -3.15 4.57 -19.72
N ASP A 94 -2.31 5.46 -19.21
CA ASP A 94 -1.75 6.58 -19.95
C ASP A 94 -0.47 7.07 -19.23
N ARG A 95 0.36 7.85 -19.95
CA ARG A 95 1.65 8.33 -19.42
C ARG A 95 1.50 9.26 -18.21
N LYS A 96 0.45 10.08 -18.16
CA LYS A 96 0.21 11.01 -17.05
C LYS A 96 -0.08 10.21 -15.78
N THR A 97 -1.03 9.29 -15.81
CA THR A 97 -1.34 8.40 -14.67
C THR A 97 -0.13 7.59 -14.20
N MET A 98 0.71 7.12 -15.14
CA MET A 98 1.94 6.41 -14.79
C MET A 98 2.93 7.31 -14.04
N TYR A 99 3.24 8.50 -14.58
CA TYR A 99 4.14 9.44 -13.92
C TYR A 99 3.61 9.93 -12.57
N SER A 100 2.28 10.02 -12.41
CA SER A 100 1.61 10.26 -11.12
C SER A 100 2.01 9.27 -10.06
N LYS A 101 1.90 8.00 -10.40
CA LYS A 101 2.22 6.91 -9.49
C LYS A 101 3.72 6.90 -9.20
N LEU A 102 4.56 7.02 -10.22
CA LEU A 102 6.02 7.01 -10.07
C LEU A 102 6.54 8.17 -9.20
N ALA A 103 5.91 9.35 -9.26
CA ALA A 103 6.33 10.52 -8.48
C ALA A 103 6.31 10.30 -6.96
N VAL A 104 5.46 9.39 -6.47
CA VAL A 104 5.31 9.09 -5.04
C VAL A 104 5.60 7.64 -4.68
N LEU A 105 5.85 6.76 -5.66
CA LEU A 105 5.96 5.32 -5.45
C LEU A 105 6.97 4.97 -4.36
N GLU A 106 8.23 5.41 -4.50
CA GLU A 106 9.30 5.07 -3.56
C GLU A 106 8.95 5.50 -2.13
N GLN A 107 8.40 6.70 -1.96
CA GLN A 107 8.04 7.29 -0.67
C GLN A 107 6.84 6.58 -0.05
N MET A 108 5.89 6.14 -0.88
CA MET A 108 4.68 5.48 -0.41
C MET A 108 4.91 4.01 -0.04
N LEU A 109 5.98 3.39 -0.54
CA LEU A 109 6.39 2.06 -0.13
C LEU A 109 7.18 2.05 1.19
N ASP A 110 7.55 3.22 1.73
CA ASP A 110 7.95 3.32 3.13
C ASP A 110 6.71 3.50 4.01
N LEU A 111 6.18 2.38 4.52
CA LEU A 111 4.95 2.36 5.33
C LEU A 111 5.16 2.95 6.74
N ARG A 112 6.39 3.22 7.15
CA ARG A 112 6.71 3.78 8.47
C ARG A 112 6.13 5.18 8.61
N ASN A 113 5.61 5.50 9.80
CA ASN A 113 4.95 6.79 10.10
C ASN A 113 3.75 7.13 9.21
N SER A 114 3.20 6.16 8.47
CA SER A 114 1.97 6.35 7.72
C SER A 114 0.78 6.55 8.65
N LYS A 115 -0.22 7.25 8.14
CA LYS A 115 -1.55 7.37 8.74
C LYS A 115 -2.56 6.58 7.91
N CYS A 116 -3.77 6.41 8.41
CA CYS A 116 -4.82 5.69 7.68
C CYS A 116 -6.22 6.28 7.85
N TYR A 117 -7.15 5.85 6.99
CA TYR A 117 -8.60 6.07 7.14
C TYR A 117 -9.37 4.91 6.50
N LYS A 118 -10.62 4.69 6.92
CA LYS A 118 -11.53 3.69 6.33
C LYS A 118 -12.59 4.31 5.41
N ILE A 119 -13.17 3.50 4.52
CA ILE A 119 -14.33 3.89 3.71
C ILE A 119 -15.49 4.30 4.62
N GLY A 120 -16.04 5.50 4.40
CA GLY A 120 -17.02 6.15 5.28
C GLY A 120 -16.46 7.31 6.11
N GLU A 121 -15.14 7.39 6.32
CA GLU A 121 -14.45 8.50 7.01
C GLU A 121 -13.85 9.53 6.03
N LYS A 122 -14.05 9.31 4.72
CA LYS A 122 -13.60 10.19 3.66
C LYS A 122 -14.55 11.38 3.54
N ASP A 123 -14.12 12.54 4.02
CA ASP A 123 -14.95 13.75 4.15
C ASP A 123 -14.55 14.89 3.19
N LEU A 124 -13.39 14.81 2.52
CA LEU A 124 -12.84 15.96 1.78
C LEU A 124 -12.84 15.85 0.25
N VAL A 125 -12.69 14.65 -0.33
CA VAL A 125 -12.57 14.49 -1.80
C VAL A 125 -13.59 13.51 -2.37
N THR A 126 -14.33 13.96 -3.39
CA THR A 126 -15.32 13.16 -4.13
C THR A 126 -14.75 12.47 -5.38
N ARG A 127 -13.43 12.18 -5.43
CA ARG A 127 -12.93 11.23 -6.43
C ARG A 127 -13.65 9.90 -6.23
N GLU A 128 -14.22 9.34 -7.29
CA GLU A 128 -14.70 7.95 -7.35
C GLU A 128 -13.51 7.01 -7.23
N ASN A 129 -12.99 6.88 -6.01
CA ASN A 129 -11.97 5.94 -5.62
C ASN A 129 -12.58 5.18 -4.45
N ASP A 130 -12.97 3.94 -4.73
CA ASP A 130 -13.58 3.03 -3.77
C ASP A 130 -12.53 2.01 -3.35
N PHE A 131 -11.92 2.23 -2.20
CA PHE A 131 -11.12 1.24 -1.49
C PHE A 131 -11.54 1.27 -0.01
N GLU A 132 -11.50 0.12 0.66
CA GLU A 132 -12.03 -0.05 2.01
C GLU A 132 -11.18 0.65 3.08
N MET A 133 -9.87 0.68 2.87
CA MET A 133 -8.91 1.32 3.77
C MET A 133 -7.79 1.94 2.95
N ALA A 134 -7.19 3.01 3.46
CA ALA A 134 -6.02 3.61 2.87
C ALA A 134 -4.95 3.85 3.92
N THR A 135 -3.69 3.73 3.51
CA THR A 135 -2.57 4.33 4.23
C THR A 135 -2.00 5.49 3.43
N GLY A 136 -1.40 6.46 4.10
CA GLY A 136 -0.92 7.65 3.43
C GLY A 136 -0.12 8.58 4.31
N ASN A 137 0.55 9.52 3.65
CA ASN A 137 1.35 10.56 4.28
C ASN A 137 1.14 11.91 3.54
N ALA A 138 2.08 12.85 3.68
CA ALA A 138 2.00 14.16 3.02
C ALA A 138 2.19 14.10 1.49
N ASN A 139 2.69 12.98 0.95
CA ASN A 139 3.02 12.83 -0.46
C ASN A 139 1.93 12.06 -1.22
N GLY A 140 1.41 10.98 -0.62
CA GLY A 140 0.50 10.08 -1.33
C GLY A 140 -0.37 9.21 -0.45
N VAL A 141 -1.18 8.37 -1.12
CA VAL A 141 -2.08 7.39 -0.52
C VAL A 141 -1.98 6.06 -1.27
N ILE A 142 -1.88 4.95 -0.55
CA ILE A 142 -2.12 3.59 -1.06
C ILE A 142 -3.51 3.16 -0.60
N GLY A 143 -4.36 2.75 -1.54
CA GLY A 143 -5.68 2.18 -1.27
C GLY A 143 -5.66 0.65 -1.26
N TYR A 144 -6.44 0.07 -0.35
CA TYR A 144 -6.57 -1.37 -0.15
C TYR A 144 -8.02 -1.83 -0.25
N ASP A 145 -8.24 -3.00 -0.84
CA ASP A 145 -9.59 -3.53 -1.01
C ASP A 145 -9.61 -5.07 -0.88
N ALA A 146 -10.53 -5.58 -0.06
CA ALA A 146 -10.86 -7.00 0.03
C ALA A 146 -12.00 -7.40 -0.93
N ARG A 147 -12.69 -6.45 -1.57
CA ARG A 147 -13.80 -6.70 -2.53
C ARG A 147 -13.27 -7.12 -3.89
N ILE A 148 -12.45 -8.16 -3.91
CA ILE A 148 -11.86 -8.72 -5.12
C ILE A 148 -12.91 -9.60 -5.78
N LYS A 149 -13.38 -9.22 -6.98
CA LYS A 149 -14.36 -10.02 -7.71
C LYS A 149 -13.76 -11.35 -8.19
N ILE A 150 -14.57 -12.42 -8.16
CA ILE A 150 -14.23 -13.67 -8.85
C ILE A 150 -14.21 -13.37 -10.36
N LYS A 151 -13.13 -13.78 -11.05
CA LYS A 151 -12.91 -13.51 -12.48
C LYS A 151 -14.13 -13.95 -13.29
N GLY A 152 -14.71 -13.03 -14.07
CA GLY A 152 -15.90 -13.28 -14.88
C GLY A 152 -17.23 -13.20 -14.13
N SER A 153 -17.26 -12.67 -12.91
CA SER A 153 -18.50 -12.48 -12.13
C SER A 153 -18.49 -11.18 -11.31
N ASP A 154 -19.66 -10.78 -10.84
CA ASP A 154 -19.82 -9.67 -9.89
C ASP A 154 -19.75 -10.09 -8.41
N LYS A 155 -19.50 -11.38 -8.14
CA LYS A 155 -19.41 -11.89 -6.77
C LYS A 155 -18.04 -11.59 -6.17
N VAL A 156 -18.02 -11.07 -4.94
CA VAL A 156 -16.79 -10.87 -4.16
C VAL A 156 -16.24 -12.21 -3.70
N ASP A 157 -14.96 -12.43 -3.95
CA ASP A 157 -14.17 -13.54 -3.46
C ASP A 157 -13.77 -13.29 -2.01
N ARG A 158 -14.66 -13.69 -1.08
CA ARG A 158 -14.45 -13.51 0.36
C ARG A 158 -13.28 -14.33 0.93
N ALA A 159 -12.72 -15.26 0.14
CA ALA A 159 -11.54 -16.01 0.54
C ALA A 159 -10.24 -15.23 0.33
N LYS A 160 -10.27 -14.10 -0.40
CA LYS A 160 -9.08 -13.29 -0.64
C LYS A 160 -8.91 -12.21 0.41
N ALA A 161 -7.66 -12.10 0.89
CA ALA A 161 -7.21 -10.98 1.70
C ALA A 161 -7.27 -9.66 0.90
N ALA A 162 -7.37 -8.54 1.61
CA ALA A 162 -7.24 -7.23 0.99
C ALA A 162 -5.86 -7.09 0.34
N ILE A 163 -5.80 -6.40 -0.80
CA ILE A 163 -4.55 -6.12 -1.51
C ILE A 163 -4.42 -4.64 -1.84
N PRO A 164 -3.20 -4.15 -2.12
CA PRO A 164 -3.01 -2.82 -2.68
C PRO A 164 -3.65 -2.73 -4.07
N THR A 165 -4.60 -1.82 -4.23
CA THR A 165 -5.36 -1.64 -5.48
C THR A 165 -5.11 -0.31 -6.17
N THR A 166 -4.53 0.68 -5.48
CA THR A 166 -4.23 1.96 -6.09
C THR A 166 -3.14 2.73 -5.34
N LEU A 167 -2.50 3.64 -6.04
CA LEU A 167 -1.54 4.60 -5.52
C LEU A 167 -1.92 5.98 -6.07
N LEU A 168 -2.07 6.96 -5.19
CA LEU A 168 -2.54 8.30 -5.51
C LEU A 168 -1.52 9.35 -5.09
N ASN A 169 -1.17 10.23 -6.02
CA ASN A 169 -0.29 11.38 -5.81
C ASN A 169 -1.06 12.57 -5.21
N ALA A 170 -1.50 12.41 -3.97
CA ALA A 170 -2.06 13.48 -3.16
C ALA A 170 -1.93 13.11 -1.67
N PRO A 171 -1.72 14.10 -0.78
CA PRO A 171 -1.63 13.84 0.64
C PRO A 171 -2.88 13.13 1.15
N ILE A 172 -2.73 12.31 2.20
CA ILE A 172 -3.86 11.67 2.88
C ILE A 172 -4.91 12.69 3.37
N THR A 173 -4.47 13.88 3.76
CA THR A 173 -5.33 14.98 4.18
C THR A 173 -6.12 15.64 3.05
N ALA A 174 -5.87 15.28 1.79
CA ALA A 174 -6.79 15.61 0.71
C ALA A 174 -8.05 14.74 0.76
N TYR A 175 -8.01 13.56 1.39
CA TYR A 175 -9.12 12.60 1.38
C TYR A 175 -9.87 12.53 2.71
N CYS A 176 -9.16 12.67 3.82
CA CYS A 176 -9.71 12.61 5.17
C CYS A 176 -9.13 13.75 6.03
N SER A 177 -9.97 14.52 6.72
CA SER A 177 -9.53 15.64 7.58
C SER A 177 -8.75 15.16 8.80
N ARG A 178 -9.09 14.00 9.34
CA ARG A 178 -8.53 13.44 10.58
C ARG A 178 -8.09 11.99 10.39
N PRO A 179 -7.00 11.74 9.65
CA PRO A 179 -6.50 10.39 9.48
C PRO A 179 -5.87 9.87 10.78
N ASP A 180 -6.17 8.62 11.09
CA ASP A 180 -5.70 7.91 12.27
C ASP A 180 -4.21 7.60 12.21
N LYS A 181 -3.59 7.52 13.39
CA LYS A 181 -2.17 7.13 13.50
C LYS A 181 -2.05 5.61 13.52
N ILE A 182 -1.20 5.09 12.65
CA ILE A 182 -0.76 3.71 12.73
C ILE A 182 0.22 3.61 13.90
N MET A 183 -0.17 2.81 14.88
CA MET A 183 0.58 2.58 16.09
C MET A 183 1.61 1.47 15.89
N PHE A 184 1.19 0.40 15.21
CA PHE A 184 2.01 -0.76 14.91
C PHE A 184 1.70 -1.30 13.51
N ILE A 185 2.71 -1.90 12.89
CA ILE A 185 2.54 -2.78 11.73
C ILE A 185 3.16 -4.11 12.11
N LEU A 186 2.35 -5.17 12.09
CA LEU A 186 2.82 -6.54 12.28
C LEU A 186 2.91 -7.22 10.91
N GLN A 187 3.83 -8.16 10.78
CA GLN A 187 4.08 -8.88 9.53
C GLN A 187 4.10 -10.39 9.79
N LYS A 188 3.47 -11.14 8.89
CA LYS A 188 3.55 -12.60 8.81
C LYS A 188 3.87 -13.03 7.38
N SER A 189 4.62 -14.11 7.22
CA SER A 189 4.72 -14.79 5.93
C SER A 189 3.39 -15.41 5.53
N ASP A 190 3.14 -15.58 4.23
CA ASP A 190 1.98 -16.33 3.74
C ASP A 190 1.94 -17.79 4.22
N ARG A 191 3.08 -18.33 4.68
CA ARG A 191 3.18 -19.70 5.25
C ARG A 191 2.89 -19.75 6.75
N GLU A 192 2.77 -18.60 7.40
CA GLU A 192 2.58 -18.47 8.83
C GLU A 192 1.12 -18.13 9.15
N ASN A 193 0.59 -18.76 10.21
CA ASN A 193 -0.75 -18.44 10.71
C ASN A 193 -0.74 -17.30 11.74
N THR A 194 0.43 -16.95 12.27
CA THR A 194 0.62 -15.95 13.32
C THR A 194 1.60 -14.87 12.88
N TYR A 195 1.48 -13.69 13.49
CA TYR A 195 2.36 -12.56 13.23
C TYR A 195 3.66 -12.75 14.00
N SER A 196 4.77 -12.91 13.28
CA SER A 196 6.09 -13.21 13.86
C SER A 196 7.02 -12.00 13.93
N ARG A 197 6.71 -10.92 13.19
CA ARG A 197 7.58 -9.74 13.09
C ARG A 197 6.84 -8.44 13.36
N LEU A 198 7.40 -7.62 14.27
CA LEU A 198 7.04 -6.21 14.41
C LEU A 198 7.75 -5.40 13.32
N PHE A 199 7.04 -5.06 12.25
CA PHE A 199 7.58 -4.30 11.12
C PHE A 199 7.79 -2.82 11.48
N TYR A 200 6.86 -2.25 12.26
CA TYR A 200 6.92 -0.86 12.68
C TYR A 200 6.23 -0.66 14.02
N GLU A 201 6.80 0.20 14.86
CA GLU A 201 6.13 0.79 16.02
C GLU A 201 6.36 2.30 16.01
N ILE A 202 5.32 3.08 16.32
CA ILE A 202 5.38 4.56 16.29
C ILE A 202 6.34 5.14 17.33
N LYS A 203 6.56 4.40 18.42
CA LYS A 203 7.49 4.76 19.48
C LYS A 203 8.17 3.50 19.96
N LYS A 204 9.51 3.54 20.01
CA LYS A 204 10.33 2.42 20.46
C LYS A 204 9.86 1.91 21.83
N GLY A 205 9.64 0.61 21.94
CA GLY A 205 9.25 -0.08 23.17
C GLY A 205 7.77 0.03 23.52
N LEU A 206 6.96 0.76 22.76
CA LEU A 206 5.52 0.88 23.01
C LEU A 206 4.82 -0.47 22.84
N PHE A 207 5.24 -1.26 21.85
CA PHE A 207 4.60 -2.55 21.59
C PHE A 207 4.69 -3.48 22.80
N GLN A 208 5.84 -3.53 23.47
CA GLN A 208 6.02 -4.40 24.65
C GLN A 208 5.08 -4.03 25.81
N THR A 209 4.75 -2.74 25.94
CA THR A 209 3.83 -2.28 27.00
C THR A 209 2.35 -2.52 26.66
N GLU A 210 2.01 -2.63 25.37
CA GLU A 210 0.61 -2.72 24.92
C GLU A 210 0.24 -4.10 24.36
N LYS A 211 1.21 -5.01 24.19
CA LYS A 211 1.00 -6.32 23.53
C LYS A 211 -0.08 -7.17 24.18
N GLU A 212 -0.20 -7.18 25.52
CA GLU A 212 -1.22 -7.99 26.20
C GLU A 212 -2.64 -7.51 25.86
N ARG A 213 -2.86 -6.19 25.86
CA ARG A 213 -4.13 -5.58 25.42
C ARG A 213 -4.43 -5.88 23.95
N ILE A 214 -3.40 -5.95 23.10
CA ILE A 214 -3.53 -6.27 21.68
C ILE A 214 -3.91 -7.75 21.49
N LYS A 215 -3.28 -8.66 22.24
CA LYS A 215 -3.56 -10.11 22.20
C LYS A 215 -4.99 -10.43 22.56
N GLU A 216 -5.52 -9.80 23.62
CA GLU A 216 -6.91 -9.95 24.05
C GLU A 216 -7.90 -9.56 22.94
N GLN A 217 -7.58 -8.55 22.14
CA GLN A 217 -8.44 -8.04 21.07
C GLN A 217 -8.34 -8.84 19.77
N LEU A 218 -7.14 -9.36 19.43
CA LEU A 218 -6.87 -9.93 18.12
C LEU A 218 -6.76 -11.47 18.11
N LYS A 219 -6.74 -12.13 19.27
CA LYS A 219 -6.46 -13.58 19.39
C LYS A 219 -5.17 -13.99 18.64
N ILE A 220 -4.13 -13.14 18.68
CA ILE A 220 -2.84 -13.42 18.04
C ILE A 220 -1.88 -14.01 19.08
N ASP A 221 -1.18 -15.08 18.72
CA ASP A 221 -0.07 -15.64 19.50
C ASP A 221 1.22 -14.91 19.11
N LEU A 222 1.77 -14.09 20.02
CA LEU A 222 2.90 -13.16 19.82
C LEU A 222 3.91 -13.22 20.97
#